data_AF-A0A0P8DZ57-F1
#
_entry.id   AF-A0A0P8DZ57-F1
#
_cell.length_a   1.000
_cell.length_b   1.000
_cell.length_c   1.000
_cell.angle_alpha   90.00
_cell.angle_beta   90.00
_cell.angle_gamma   90.00
#
_symmetry.space_group_name_H-M   'P 1'
#
loop_
_entity.id
_entity.type
_entity.pdbx_description
1 polymer ?
#
loop_
_entity_poly.entity_id
_entity_poly.type
_entity_poly.pdbx_seq_one_letter_code
_entity_poly.pdbx_strand_id
1 'polypeptide(L)'
;MEIKKLNKITIILISMFVTLMAFSMPVKALALSNPGFESGTTPWLFYTNGAGSFTVGPYGYVGINAAKLTLNSGGGNIQLFQTGVALEANTRYRLSFAAYSTTGHDVTVRLIKHGSPY
;
A
#
# COMPACT_ATOMS: atom_id res chain seq x y z
N MET A 1 23.97 -71.19 24.10
CA MET A 1 22.59 -71.36 23.61
C MET A 1 21.80 -70.16 24.11
N GLU A 2 22.02 -68.95 23.62
CA GLU A 2 21.90 -68.41 22.25
C GLU A 2 20.49 -68.51 21.65
N ILE A 3 20.10 -67.40 20.99
CA ILE A 3 18.98 -67.16 20.05
C ILE A 3 17.76 -66.51 20.76
N LYS A 4 17.21 -65.31 20.43
CA LYS A 4 17.11 -64.52 19.17
C LYS A 4 16.60 -63.07 19.40
N LYS A 5 17.09 -62.12 18.56
CA LYS A 5 16.41 -61.00 17.83
C LYS A 5 15.65 -59.87 18.56
N LEU A 6 15.58 -58.60 18.10
CA LEU A 6 16.29 -57.77 17.11
C LEU A 6 15.76 -56.30 17.18
N ASN A 7 16.64 -55.33 16.92
CA ASN A 7 16.41 -53.99 16.32
C ASN A 7 15.63 -52.89 17.05
N LYS A 8 16.30 -51.73 17.24
CA LYS A 8 15.86 -50.45 16.67
C LYS A 8 17.05 -49.49 16.49
N ILE A 9 17.36 -49.23 15.22
CA ILE A 9 18.22 -48.15 14.74
C ILE A 9 17.48 -46.84 15.06
N THR A 10 18.14 -45.90 15.75
CA THR A 10 17.63 -44.52 15.82
C THR A 10 18.71 -43.54 15.38
N ILE A 11 18.39 -42.89 14.28
CA ILE A 11 19.13 -41.90 13.50
C ILE A 11 19.35 -40.64 14.35
N ILE A 12 20.59 -40.14 14.40
CA ILE A 12 20.91 -38.83 14.97
C ILE A 12 20.34 -37.77 14.01
N LEU A 13 19.14 -37.25 14.31
CA LEU A 13 18.64 -36.06 13.65
C LEU A 13 19.48 -34.87 14.11
N ILE A 14 20.38 -34.41 13.23
CA ILE A 14 20.86 -33.03 13.25
C ILE A 14 19.63 -32.17 12.99
N SER A 15 19.00 -31.72 14.07
CA SER A 15 17.86 -30.82 14.08
C SER A 15 18.31 -29.46 13.58
N MET A 16 18.43 -29.31 12.26
CA MET A 16 18.56 -28.03 11.59
C MET A 16 17.16 -27.40 11.56
N PHE A 17 16.78 -26.77 12.68
CA PHE A 17 15.66 -25.83 12.72
C PHE A 17 16.09 -24.60 11.92
N VAL A 18 15.80 -24.59 10.61
CA VAL A 18 15.70 -23.32 9.88
C VAL A 18 14.38 -22.70 10.31
N THR A 19 14.43 -21.95 11.41
CA THR A 19 13.34 -21.05 11.75
C THR A 19 13.27 -20.03 10.62
N LEU A 20 12.23 -20.12 9.78
CA LEU A 20 11.87 -19.09 8.82
C LEU A 20 11.47 -17.85 9.64
N MET A 21 12.46 -17.10 10.13
CA MET A 21 12.24 -15.72 10.49
C MET A 21 11.89 -15.05 9.18
N ALA A 22 10.60 -14.74 8.98
CA ALA A 22 10.22 -13.72 8.02
C ALA A 22 11.09 -12.52 8.37
N PHE A 23 12.06 -12.21 7.50
CA PHE A 23 12.90 -11.04 7.65
C PHE A 23 11.96 -9.86 7.43
N SER A 24 11.27 -9.45 8.50
CA SER A 24 10.49 -8.23 8.53
C SER A 24 11.50 -7.11 8.50
N MET A 25 12.00 -6.81 7.29
CA MET A 25 12.71 -5.56 7.08
C MET A 25 11.79 -4.48 7.66
N PRO A 26 12.27 -3.62 8.57
CA PRO A 26 11.51 -2.45 8.92
C PRO A 26 11.33 -1.68 7.62
N VAL A 27 10.17 -1.83 6.98
CA VAL A 27 9.79 -0.95 5.87
C VAL A 27 9.64 0.37 6.56
N LYS A 28 10.64 1.25 6.39
CA LYS A 28 10.51 2.66 6.78
C LYS A 28 9.24 3.13 6.07
N ALA A 29 8.15 3.22 6.83
CA ALA A 29 6.87 3.62 6.30
C ALA A 29 7.06 5.08 5.90
N LEU A 30 7.11 5.31 4.59
CA LEU A 30 6.97 6.65 4.07
C LEU A 30 5.56 7.09 4.42
N ALA A 31 5.44 7.82 5.53
CA ALA A 31 4.15 8.17 6.09
C ALA A 31 3.53 9.29 5.26
N LEU A 32 2.59 8.91 4.39
CA LEU A 32 1.60 9.86 3.91
C LEU A 32 0.77 10.33 5.10
N SER A 33 0.43 11.62 5.11
CA SER A 33 -0.43 12.18 6.15
C SER A 33 -1.89 11.86 5.84
N ASN A 34 -2.69 11.48 6.83
CA ASN A 34 -4.10 11.10 6.62
C ASN A 34 -4.31 10.08 5.46
N PRO A 35 -3.66 8.89 5.49
CA PRO A 35 -3.71 7.94 4.38
C PRO A 35 -5.07 7.25 4.19
N GLY A 36 -5.90 7.25 5.24
CA GLY A 36 -7.25 6.66 5.24
C GLY A 36 -8.39 7.66 5.20
N PHE A 37 -8.11 8.97 5.06
CA PHE A 37 -9.14 10.03 4.99
C PHE A 37 -10.00 10.20 6.25
N GLU A 38 -9.62 9.61 7.38
CA GLU A 38 -10.32 9.72 8.67
C GLU A 38 -10.26 11.13 9.27
N SER A 39 -9.29 11.95 8.84
CA SER A 39 -9.20 13.37 9.21
C SER A 39 -9.78 14.30 8.15
N GLY A 40 -10.70 13.80 7.31
CA GLY A 40 -11.27 14.56 6.21
C GLY A 40 -10.35 14.64 5.00
N THR A 41 -10.38 15.76 4.28
CA THR A 41 -9.63 15.94 3.01
C THR A 41 -8.19 16.39 3.23
N THR A 42 -7.90 17.13 4.29
CA THR A 42 -6.54 17.64 4.58
C THR A 42 -5.59 16.50 4.98
N PRO A 43 -4.32 16.47 4.51
CA PRO A 43 -3.62 17.46 3.69
C PRO A 43 -3.55 17.07 2.20
N TRP A 44 -4.52 16.29 1.70
CA TRP A 44 -4.55 15.94 0.29
C TRP A 44 -4.92 17.15 -0.56
N LEU A 45 -4.15 17.35 -1.62
CA LEU A 45 -4.38 18.37 -2.62
C LEU A 45 -5.23 17.79 -3.74
N PHE A 46 -6.17 18.58 -4.23
CA PHE A 46 -7.04 18.20 -5.33
C PHE A 46 -6.94 19.23 -6.45
N TYR A 47 -6.72 18.74 -7.66
CA TYR A 47 -6.72 19.55 -8.87
C TYR A 47 -7.73 18.98 -9.86
N THR A 48 -8.48 19.86 -10.51
CA THR A 48 -9.32 19.53 -11.65
C THR A 48 -9.37 20.69 -12.62
N ASN A 49 -9.46 20.43 -13.92
CA ASN A 49 -9.70 21.44 -14.94
C ASN A 49 -11.19 21.77 -15.15
N GLY A 50 -12.02 21.65 -14.10
CA GLY A 50 -13.39 22.18 -14.05
C GLY A 50 -14.50 21.14 -13.95
N ALA A 51 -14.19 19.85 -13.84
CA ALA A 51 -15.18 18.77 -13.93
C ALA A 51 -15.02 17.64 -12.92
N GLY A 52 -14.63 17.95 -11.68
CA GLY A 52 -14.63 16.96 -10.61
C GLY A 52 -14.74 17.55 -9.22
N SER A 53 -15.08 16.71 -8.25
CA SER A 53 -15.08 17.06 -6.83
C SER A 53 -14.32 16.03 -6.02
N PHE A 54 -13.73 16.49 -4.92
CA PHE A 54 -13.10 15.65 -3.91
C PHE A 54 -13.78 15.89 -2.57
N THR A 55 -14.31 14.81 -2.01
CA THR A 55 -14.95 14.77 -0.70
C THR A 55 -14.48 13.52 0.04
N VAL A 56 -14.90 13.38 1.30
CA VAL A 56 -14.78 12.14 2.06
C VAL A 56 -16.15 11.54 2.25
N GLY A 57 -16.25 10.22 2.15
CA GLY A 57 -17.48 9.48 2.37
C GLY A 57 -17.21 8.10 2.97
N PRO A 58 -18.26 7.33 3.26
CA PRO A 58 -18.14 5.99 3.80
C PRO A 58 -17.46 5.02 2.81
N TYR A 59 -17.28 3.76 3.25
CA TYR A 59 -16.67 2.65 2.49
C TYR A 59 -15.14 2.67 2.48
N GLY A 60 -14.53 3.07 3.59
CA GLY A 60 -13.11 2.88 3.84
C GLY A 60 -12.69 1.41 3.75
N TYR A 61 -11.60 1.12 3.04
CA TYR A 61 -10.98 -0.21 3.04
C TYR A 61 -10.41 -0.57 4.42
N VAL A 62 -9.89 0.45 5.12
CA VAL A 62 -9.52 0.42 6.53
C VAL A 62 -10.15 1.66 7.16
N GLY A 63 -10.87 1.48 8.28
CA GLY A 63 -11.60 2.58 8.92
C GLY A 63 -13.01 2.76 8.35
N ILE A 64 -13.55 3.97 8.49
CA ILE A 64 -14.91 4.34 8.08
C ILE A 64 -14.87 5.06 6.74
N ASN A 65 -13.89 5.94 6.57
CA ASN A 65 -13.85 6.95 5.53
C ASN A 65 -12.97 6.53 4.34
N ALA A 66 -13.31 7.08 3.18
CA ALA A 66 -12.53 6.98 1.95
C ALA A 66 -12.60 8.31 1.18
N ALA A 67 -11.57 8.59 0.38
CA ALA A 67 -11.67 9.62 -0.64
C ALA A 67 -12.75 9.27 -1.65
N LYS A 68 -13.66 10.22 -1.88
CA LYS A 68 -14.67 10.14 -2.93
C LYS A 68 -14.39 11.19 -3.99
N LEU A 69 -13.99 10.72 -5.16
CA LEU A 69 -13.86 11.53 -6.36
C LEU A 69 -15.14 11.39 -7.19
N THR A 70 -15.75 12.52 -7.55
CA THR A 70 -16.88 12.55 -8.48
C THR A 70 -16.41 13.20 -9.77
N LEU A 71 -16.68 12.58 -10.91
CA LEU A 71 -16.33 13.09 -12.24
C LEU A 71 -17.64 13.58 -12.89
N ASN A 72 -17.81 14.91 -12.99
CA ASN A 72 -19.11 15.50 -13.35
C ASN A 72 -19.26 15.72 -14.87
N SER A 73 -18.15 15.86 -15.60
CA SER A 73 -18.09 15.90 -17.07
C SER A 73 -16.67 15.57 -17.55
N GLY A 74 -16.45 15.44 -18.87
CA GLY A 74 -15.21 14.95 -19.49
C GLY A 74 -13.96 15.82 -19.35
N GLY A 75 -13.74 16.46 -18.20
CA GLY A 75 -12.46 17.05 -17.85
C GLY A 75 -11.43 15.95 -17.61
N GLY A 76 -10.52 15.76 -18.57
CA GLY A 76 -9.54 14.66 -18.55
C GLY A 76 -8.44 14.79 -17.48
N ASN A 77 -8.37 15.90 -16.73
CA ASN A 77 -7.32 16.10 -15.74
C ASN A 77 -7.91 16.28 -14.34
N ILE A 78 -7.91 15.18 -13.58
CA ILE A 78 -8.37 15.12 -12.19
C ILE A 78 -7.26 14.43 -11.39
N GLN A 79 -6.73 15.13 -10.38
CA GLN A 79 -5.59 14.66 -9.59
C GLN A 79 -5.88 14.81 -8.11
N LEU A 80 -5.58 13.75 -7.35
CA LEU A 80 -5.56 13.74 -5.89
C LEU A 80 -4.14 13.36 -5.47
N PHE A 81 -3.44 14.23 -4.76
CA PHE A 81 -2.01 14.04 -4.50
C PHE A 81 -1.55 14.64 -3.17
N GLN A 82 -0.38 14.18 -2.72
CA GLN A 82 0.40 14.82 -1.67
C GLN A 82 1.79 15.16 -2.19
N THR A 83 2.35 16.22 -1.64
CA THR A 83 3.73 16.65 -1.90
C THR A 83 4.55 16.52 -0.62
N GLY A 84 5.86 16.80 -0.69
CA GLY A 84 6.74 16.73 0.49
C GLY A 84 7.13 15.30 0.91
N VAL A 85 6.87 14.32 0.05
CA VAL A 85 7.23 12.93 0.26
C VAL A 85 8.75 12.76 0.00
N ALA A 86 9.53 12.66 1.07
CA ALA A 86 10.99 12.50 0.98
C ALA A 86 11.38 11.06 0.66
N LEU A 87 12.14 10.86 -0.41
CA LEU A 87 12.66 9.55 -0.82
C LEU A 87 14.17 9.49 -0.58
N GLU A 88 14.58 8.51 0.21
CA GLU A 88 15.98 8.16 0.39
C GLU A 88 16.54 7.44 -0.84
N ALA A 89 17.78 7.75 -1.20
CA ALA A 89 18.50 7.04 -2.27
C ALA A 89 18.64 5.55 -1.92
N ASN A 90 18.70 4.70 -2.96
CA ASN A 90 18.91 3.26 -2.85
C ASN A 90 17.91 2.53 -1.92
N THR A 91 16.72 3.10 -1.72
CA THR A 91 15.70 2.54 -0.83
C THR A 91 14.52 1.98 -1.62
N ARG A 92 14.10 0.76 -1.29
CA ARG A 92 12.93 0.13 -1.90
C ARG A 92 11.67 0.57 -1.15
N TYR A 93 10.72 1.13 -1.89
CA TYR A 93 9.40 1.49 -1.37
C TYR A 93 8.33 0.55 -1.91
N ARG A 94 7.29 0.34 -1.11
CA ARG A 94 6.05 -0.32 -1.55
C ARG A 94 4.92 0.68 -1.47
N LEU A 95 4.32 0.97 -2.62
CA LEU A 95 3.08 1.71 -2.69
C LEU A 95 1.91 0.72 -2.63
N SER A 96 0.89 1.03 -1.83
CA SER A 96 -0.30 0.20 -1.68
C SER A 96 -1.50 1.12 -1.46
N PHE A 97 -2.59 0.85 -2.18
CA PHE A 97 -3.85 1.57 -2.07
C PHE A 97 -5.00 0.64 -2.44
N ALA A 98 -6.20 0.97 -1.97
CA ALA A 98 -7.44 0.32 -2.38
C ALA A 98 -8.31 1.37 -3.07
N ALA A 99 -8.91 1.01 -4.20
CA ALA A 99 -9.79 1.86 -4.96
C ALA A 99 -10.85 1.02 -5.66
N TYR A 100 -12.03 1.59 -5.87
CA TYR A 100 -13.07 1.04 -6.73
C TYR A 100 -13.75 2.18 -7.48
N SER A 101 -14.39 1.84 -8.60
CA SER A 101 -15.17 2.79 -9.39
C SER A 101 -16.58 2.22 -9.60
N THR A 102 -17.60 3.06 -9.43
CA THR A 102 -18.99 2.68 -9.71
C THR A 102 -19.39 2.93 -11.17
N THR A 103 -18.59 3.66 -11.93
CA THR A 103 -18.85 4.02 -13.33
C THR A 103 -17.80 3.49 -14.30
N GLY A 104 -16.82 2.73 -13.82
CA GLY A 104 -15.85 2.01 -14.65
C GLY A 104 -14.68 2.85 -15.17
N HIS A 105 -14.26 3.89 -14.44
CA HIS A 105 -13.07 4.67 -14.82
C HIS A 105 -11.78 4.07 -14.27
N ASP A 106 -10.73 4.17 -15.08
CA ASP A 106 -9.38 3.78 -14.70
C ASP A 106 -8.70 4.82 -13.80
N VAL A 107 -7.76 4.34 -12.99
CA VAL A 107 -6.89 5.19 -12.16
C VAL A 107 -5.44 4.90 -12.52
N THR A 108 -4.69 5.96 -12.82
CA THR A 108 -3.23 5.88 -12.94
C THR A 108 -2.60 6.45 -11.67
N VAL A 109 -1.69 5.69 -11.05
CA VAL A 109 -0.95 6.15 -9.87
C VAL A 109 0.51 6.34 -10.21
N ARG A 110 1.08 7.47 -9.79
CA ARG A 110 2.47 7.84 -10.07
C ARG A 110 3.14 8.41 -8.83
N LEU A 111 4.39 8.04 -8.62
CA LEU A 111 5.30 8.71 -7.70
C LEU A 111 6.30 9.48 -8.55
N ILE A 112 6.23 10.81 -8.52
CA ILE A 112 7.02 11.68 -9.39
C ILE A 112 7.69 12.79 -8.59
N LYS A 113 8.81 13.30 -9.10
CA LYS A 113 9.38 14.56 -8.61
C LYS A 113 8.42 15.68 -8.98
N HIS A 114 7.83 16.32 -7.97
CA HIS A 114 6.94 17.46 -8.17
C HIS A 114 7.78 18.74 -8.35
N GLY A 115 8.04 19.13 -9.60
CA GLY A 115 8.84 20.31 -9.96
C GLY A 115 8.71 20.71 -11.43
N SER A 116 9.01 21.96 -11.74
CA SER A 116 8.99 22.54 -13.10
C SER A 116 10.22 22.14 -13.93
N PRO A 117 10.15 22.09 -15.28
CA PRO A 117 8.96 22.17 -16.12
C PRO A 117 8.33 20.78 -16.31
N TYR A 118 7.02 20.78 -16.51
CA TYR A 118 6.18 19.56 -16.57
C TYR A 118 6.52 18.67 -17.77
#